data_AF-A0A2H8TE73-F1
#
_entry.id   AF-A0A2H8TE73-F1
#
_cell.length_a   1.000
_cell.length_b   1.000
_cell.length_c   1.000
_cell.angle_alpha   90.00
_cell.angle_beta   90.00
_cell.angle_gamma   90.00
#
_symmetry.space_group_name_H-M   'P 1'
#
loop_
_entity.id
_entity.type
_entity.pdbx_description
1 polymer ?
#
loop_
_entity_poly.entity_id
_entity_poly.type
_entity_poly.pdbx_seq_one_letter_code
_entity_poly.pdbx_strand_id
1 'polypeptide(L)'
;MAFKSFGDLVHRPLLVDLTIEEGARLKVIYGSADGFHAVDLDSASVYDVYLPKHTQGAIAPHCIVVLPNSNGLQLLLCFDNEGVYVNTYGKTSKNILLQWGEMPTSVAYIGTGQIMGWGNKAIEIRSVETGHLDGVFMHKKAQRLKFLCERNDKVFFSSAKGGSCCQIYFMTLNKPGMANW
;
A
#
# COMPACT_ATOMS: atom_id res chain seq x y z
N MET A 1 6.21 27.16 -17.28
CA MET A 1 5.97 25.75 -16.87
C MET A 1 4.82 25.22 -17.71
N ALA A 2 4.96 24.03 -18.30
CA ALA A 2 3.90 23.38 -19.07
C ALA A 2 3.35 22.19 -18.27
N PHE A 3 2.03 22.06 -18.17
CA PHE A 3 1.38 20.95 -17.49
C PHE A 3 0.98 19.88 -18.52
N LYS A 4 1.24 18.61 -18.23
CA LYS A 4 0.70 17.47 -18.99
C LYS A 4 -0.57 16.99 -18.29
N SER A 5 -1.67 16.89 -19.01
CA SER A 5 -2.96 16.43 -18.49
C SER A 5 -3.37 15.11 -19.14
N PHE A 6 -4.06 14.28 -18.37
CA PHE A 6 -4.65 13.01 -18.81
C PHE A 6 -6.14 13.06 -18.45
N GLY A 7 -6.96 13.58 -19.36
CA GLY A 7 -8.39 13.85 -19.11
C GLY A 7 -9.33 12.68 -19.41
N ASP A 8 -8.95 11.82 -20.36
CA ASP A 8 -9.82 10.77 -20.90
C ASP A 8 -9.47 9.38 -20.35
N LEU A 9 -9.35 9.29 -19.02
CA LEU A 9 -9.13 8.00 -18.36
C LEU A 9 -10.41 7.17 -18.41
N VAL A 10 -10.31 5.94 -18.91
CA VAL A 10 -11.42 4.97 -18.99
C VAL A 10 -12.04 4.75 -17.60
N HIS A 11 -11.18 4.61 -16.59
CA HIS A 11 -11.58 4.39 -15.20
C HIS A 11 -11.33 5.64 -14.37
N ARG A 12 -12.31 5.99 -13.52
CA ARG A 12 -12.20 7.14 -12.60
C ARG A 12 -11.17 6.84 -11.49
N PRO A 13 -10.12 7.66 -11.32
CA PRO A 13 -9.19 7.51 -10.20
C PRO A 13 -9.86 7.79 -8.86
N LEU A 14 -9.68 6.86 -7.91
CA LEU A 14 -10.09 6.96 -6.50
C LEU A 14 -8.89 7.07 -5.55
N LEU A 15 -7.76 6.47 -5.97
CA LEU A 15 -6.47 6.49 -5.30
C LEU A 15 -5.40 6.69 -6.37
N VAL A 16 -4.37 7.47 -6.10
CA VAL A 16 -3.28 7.74 -7.04
C VAL A 16 -1.96 7.71 -6.30
N ASP A 17 -0.95 7.08 -6.89
CA ASP A 17 0.43 7.13 -6.45
C ASP A 17 1.38 7.18 -7.67
N LEU A 18 2.65 7.49 -7.43
CA LEU A 18 3.69 7.57 -8.44
C LEU A 18 4.79 6.56 -8.11
N THR A 19 5.19 5.77 -9.11
CA THR A 19 6.42 4.99 -9.04
C THR A 19 7.48 5.55 -9.98
N ILE A 20 8.73 5.48 -9.53
CA ILE A 20 9.91 5.89 -10.28
C ILE A 20 10.71 4.63 -10.56
N GLU A 21 10.73 4.24 -11.83
CA GLU A 21 11.50 3.08 -12.28
C GLU A 21 12.96 3.46 -12.59
N GLU A 22 13.76 2.44 -12.87
CA GLU A 22 15.14 2.63 -13.33
C GLU A 22 15.22 3.58 -14.53
N GLY A 23 16.27 4.42 -14.55
CA GLY A 23 16.42 5.46 -15.57
C GLY A 23 15.47 6.65 -15.40
N ALA A 24 14.86 6.82 -14.21
CA ALA A 24 13.93 7.89 -13.87
C ALA A 24 12.63 7.88 -14.71
N ARG A 25 12.24 6.72 -15.22
CA ARG A 25 10.94 6.53 -15.89
C ARG A 25 9.83 6.65 -14.87
N LEU A 26 8.83 7.46 -15.18
CA LEU A 26 7.74 7.76 -14.26
C LEU A 26 6.46 7.07 -14.70
N LYS A 27 5.82 6.35 -13.78
CA LYS A 27 4.48 5.80 -13.99
C LYS A 27 3.56 6.22 -12.86
N VAL A 28 2.40 6.75 -13.23
CA VAL A 28 1.31 7.00 -12.28
C VAL A 28 0.50 5.72 -12.17
N ILE A 29 0.34 5.21 -10.96
CA ILE A 29 -0.54 4.08 -10.66
C ILE A 29 -1.80 4.65 -10.01
N TYR A 30 -2.97 4.23 -10.47
CA TYR A 30 -4.22 4.64 -9.85
C TYR A 30 -5.16 3.46 -9.63
N GLY A 31 -5.84 3.47 -8.49
CA GLY A 31 -6.94 2.56 -8.18
C GLY A 31 -8.27 3.19 -8.59
N SER A 32 -9.18 2.36 -9.09
CA SER A 32 -10.55 2.68 -9.47
C SER A 32 -11.52 1.69 -8.83
N ALA A 33 -12.82 1.86 -9.11
CA ALA A 33 -13.84 0.90 -8.69
C ALA A 33 -13.70 -0.48 -9.36
N ASP A 34 -13.02 -0.56 -10.51
CA ASP A 34 -12.93 -1.79 -11.31
C ASP A 34 -11.58 -2.53 -11.12
N GLY A 35 -10.57 -1.86 -10.56
CA GLY A 35 -9.21 -2.36 -10.52
C GLY A 35 -8.16 -1.26 -10.45
N PHE A 36 -6.91 -1.63 -10.75
CA PHE A 36 -5.75 -0.74 -10.76
C PHE A 36 -5.17 -0.61 -12.16
N HIS A 37 -4.67 0.58 -12.44
CA HIS A 37 -4.32 1.05 -13.77
C HIS A 37 -3.02 1.84 -13.72
N ALA A 38 -2.33 1.93 -14.84
CA ALA A 38 -1.12 2.73 -14.97
C ALA A 38 -1.24 3.74 -16.11
N VAL A 39 -0.58 4.89 -15.91
CA VAL A 39 -0.25 5.85 -16.95
C VAL A 39 1.27 5.93 -17.05
N ASP A 40 1.81 5.49 -18.18
CA ASP A 40 3.23 5.64 -18.49
C ASP A 40 3.49 7.06 -19.01
N LEU A 41 4.25 7.86 -18.26
CA LEU A 41 4.36 9.29 -18.54
C LEU A 41 5.21 9.60 -19.77
N ASP A 42 6.08 8.68 -20.19
CA ASP A 42 6.94 8.84 -21.36
C ASP A 42 6.13 8.59 -22.65
N SER A 43 5.41 7.48 -22.69
CA SER A 43 4.59 7.07 -23.83
C SER A 43 3.18 7.67 -23.85
N ALA A 44 2.72 8.22 -22.72
CA ALA A 44 1.33 8.62 -22.49
C ALA A 44 0.31 7.47 -22.63
N SER A 45 0.75 6.22 -22.56
CA SER A 45 -0.13 5.05 -22.62
C SER A 45 -0.86 4.84 -21.30
N VAL A 46 -2.10 4.37 -21.38
CA VAL A 46 -2.95 4.00 -20.24
C VAL A 46 -3.33 2.54 -20.40
N TYR A 47 -3.15 1.75 -19.34
CA TYR A 47 -3.41 0.30 -19.38
C TYR A 47 -3.75 -0.25 -17.99
N ASP A 48 -4.43 -1.40 -17.97
CA ASP A 48 -4.78 -2.09 -16.74
C ASP A 48 -3.55 -2.80 -16.14
N VAL A 49 -3.32 -2.60 -14.85
CA VAL A 49 -2.28 -3.30 -14.08
C VAL A 49 -2.88 -4.50 -13.36
N TYR A 50 -4.08 -4.36 -12.80
CA TYR A 50 -4.73 -5.46 -12.11
C TYR A 50 -6.24 -5.29 -12.11
N LEU A 51 -6.95 -6.30 -12.65
CA LEU A 51 -8.39 -6.43 -12.57
C LEU A 51 -8.72 -7.67 -11.71
N PRO A 52 -9.39 -7.49 -10.54
CA PRO A 52 -9.82 -8.60 -9.72
C PRO A 52 -10.78 -9.53 -10.48
N LYS A 53 -10.58 -10.85 -10.38
CA LYS A 53 -11.40 -11.84 -11.11
C LYS A 53 -12.61 -12.36 -10.33
N HIS A 54 -12.61 -12.19 -9.01
CA HIS A 54 -13.57 -12.84 -8.11
C HIS A 54 -14.43 -11.84 -7.32
N THR A 55 -14.50 -10.58 -7.76
CA THR A 55 -15.30 -9.56 -7.08
C THR A 55 -16.74 -9.61 -7.54
N GLN A 56 -17.68 -9.54 -6.59
CA GLN A 56 -19.12 -9.46 -6.85
C GLN A 56 -19.58 -7.99 -7.07
N GLY A 57 -18.69 -7.12 -7.54
CA GLY A 57 -18.96 -5.70 -7.70
C GLY A 57 -17.70 -4.85 -7.68
N ALA A 58 -17.90 -3.55 -7.47
CA ALA A 58 -16.83 -2.57 -7.35
C ALA A 58 -15.93 -2.85 -6.13
N ILE A 59 -14.63 -2.63 -6.28
CA ILE A 59 -13.64 -2.67 -5.20
C ILE A 59 -13.43 -1.29 -4.57
N ALA A 60 -12.97 -1.26 -3.33
CA ALA A 60 -12.49 -0.05 -2.67
C ALA A 60 -10.94 -0.05 -2.60
N PRO A 61 -10.24 0.56 -3.58
CA PRO A 61 -8.79 0.67 -3.53
C PRO A 61 -8.38 1.65 -2.41
N HIS A 62 -7.41 1.27 -1.59
CA HIS A 62 -7.02 2.08 -0.43
C HIS A 62 -5.50 2.20 -0.20
N CYS A 63 -4.67 1.41 -0.89
CA CYS A 63 -3.22 1.60 -0.83
C CYS A 63 -2.50 1.07 -2.08
N ILE A 64 -1.44 1.77 -2.50
CA ILE A 64 -0.44 1.32 -3.47
C ILE A 64 0.89 1.39 -2.73
N VAL A 65 1.62 0.27 -2.65
CA VAL A 65 2.92 0.21 -1.98
C VAL A 65 3.96 -0.19 -3.00
N VAL A 66 4.90 0.71 -3.31
CA VAL A 66 6.09 0.37 -4.08
C VAL A 66 7.03 -0.43 -3.19
N LEU A 67 7.31 -1.68 -3.59
CA LEU A 67 8.20 -2.55 -2.82
C LEU A 67 9.66 -2.13 -3.03
N PRO A 68 10.47 -2.07 -1.97
CA PRO A 68 11.88 -1.70 -2.10
C PRO A 68 12.67 -2.76 -2.86
N ASN A 69 13.89 -2.40 -3.25
CA ASN A 69 14.83 -3.29 -3.96
C ASN A 69 14.24 -3.88 -5.26
N SER A 70 13.28 -3.18 -5.87
CA SER A 70 12.59 -3.62 -7.09
C SER A 70 12.76 -2.66 -8.28
N ASN A 71 13.60 -1.63 -8.13
CA ASN A 71 13.74 -0.54 -9.10
C ASN A 71 12.38 0.09 -9.49
N GLY A 72 11.47 0.23 -8.53
CA GLY A 72 10.13 0.80 -8.74
C GLY A 72 9.14 -0.12 -9.46
N LEU A 73 9.54 -1.35 -9.81
CA LEU A 73 8.73 -2.24 -10.64
C LEU A 73 7.69 -3.04 -9.86
N GLN A 74 7.97 -3.37 -8.60
CA GLN A 74 7.13 -4.28 -7.83
C GLN A 74 6.20 -3.51 -6.91
N LEU A 75 4.92 -3.84 -6.98
CA LEU A 75 3.84 -3.19 -6.25
C LEU A 75 3.09 -4.20 -5.39
N LEU A 76 2.65 -3.74 -4.23
CA LEU A 76 1.53 -4.33 -3.51
C LEU A 76 0.32 -3.40 -3.66
N LEU A 77 -0.74 -3.90 -4.27
CA LEU A 77 -2.00 -3.18 -4.47
C LEU A 77 -3.01 -3.68 -3.45
N CYS A 78 -3.54 -2.77 -2.62
CA CYS A 78 -4.49 -3.12 -1.58
C CYS A 78 -5.86 -2.52 -1.85
N PHE A 79 -6.88 -3.38 -1.77
CA PHE A 79 -8.28 -3.05 -1.99
C PHE A 79 -9.13 -3.94 -1.08
N ASP A 80 -10.25 -3.40 -0.60
CA ASP A 80 -11.12 -4.09 0.36
C ASP A 80 -10.32 -4.67 1.55
N ASN A 81 -10.37 -5.97 1.80
CA ASN A 81 -9.52 -6.66 2.77
C ASN A 81 -8.42 -7.51 2.09
N GLU A 82 -8.09 -7.23 0.83
CA GLU A 82 -7.13 -8.00 0.04
C GLU A 82 -5.89 -7.17 -0.35
N GLY A 83 -4.82 -7.88 -0.69
CA GLY A 83 -3.60 -7.32 -1.24
C GLY A 83 -2.96 -8.25 -2.25
N VAL A 84 -2.62 -7.73 -3.43
CA VAL A 84 -2.00 -8.51 -4.51
C VAL A 84 -0.64 -7.94 -4.90
N TYR A 85 0.30 -8.85 -5.14
CA TYR A 85 1.64 -8.51 -5.62
C TYR A 85 1.69 -8.56 -7.14
N VAL A 86 1.94 -7.42 -7.76
CA VAL A 86 2.03 -7.27 -9.22
C VAL A 86 3.22 -6.40 -9.58
N ASN A 87 3.68 -6.49 -10.82
CA ASN A 87 4.58 -5.49 -11.37
C ASN A 87 3.81 -4.36 -12.07
N THR A 88 4.50 -3.26 -12.39
CA THR A 88 3.96 -2.11 -13.11
C THR A 88 3.50 -2.41 -14.54
N TYR A 89 3.73 -3.62 -15.05
CA TYR A 89 3.29 -4.11 -16.36
C TYR A 89 2.08 -5.06 -16.26
N GLY A 90 1.50 -5.20 -15.06
CA GLY A 90 0.31 -5.99 -14.79
C GLY A 90 0.51 -7.50 -14.68
N LYS A 91 1.77 -7.95 -14.54
CA LYS A 91 2.07 -9.36 -14.26
C LYS A 91 2.06 -9.60 -12.75
N THR A 92 1.30 -10.60 -12.30
CA THR A 92 1.36 -11.09 -10.92
C THR A 92 2.76 -11.59 -10.60
N SER A 93 3.33 -11.06 -9.53
CA SER A 93 4.73 -11.30 -9.15
C SER A 93 4.89 -12.38 -8.09
N LYS A 94 3.89 -12.55 -7.24
CA LYS A 94 3.83 -13.64 -6.24
C LYS A 94 2.45 -14.26 -6.28
N ASN A 95 2.38 -15.58 -6.19
CA ASN A 95 1.11 -16.31 -6.12
C ASN A 95 0.59 -16.35 -4.67
N ILE A 96 0.64 -15.20 -3.99
CA ILE A 96 0.26 -15.01 -2.60
C ILE A 96 -0.77 -13.89 -2.59
N LEU A 97 -1.94 -14.19 -2.07
CA LEU A 97 -2.97 -13.20 -1.77
C LEU A 97 -2.86 -12.82 -0.30
N LEU A 98 -2.57 -11.55 -0.02
CA LEU A 98 -2.69 -11.02 1.33
C LEU A 98 -4.17 -10.84 1.65
N GLN A 99 -4.61 -11.33 2.80
CA GLN A 99 -5.98 -11.15 3.26
C GLN A 99 -5.98 -10.65 4.70
N TRP A 100 -6.34 -9.39 4.88
CA TRP A 100 -6.46 -8.74 6.18
C TRP A 100 -7.71 -9.24 6.93
N GLY A 101 -7.64 -9.31 8.26
CA GLY A 101 -8.79 -9.65 9.10
C GLY A 101 -9.86 -8.56 9.12
N GLU A 102 -9.50 -7.32 8.81
CA GLU A 102 -10.40 -6.20 8.52
C GLU A 102 -9.77 -5.28 7.46
N MET A 103 -10.58 -4.46 6.79
CA MET A 103 -10.08 -3.45 5.83
C MET A 103 -9.17 -2.44 6.56
N PRO A 104 -7.86 -2.38 6.24
CA PRO A 104 -6.95 -1.47 6.90
C PRO A 104 -7.13 -0.04 6.37
N THR A 105 -7.04 0.94 7.26
CA THR A 105 -7.14 2.37 6.93
C THR A 105 -5.82 2.94 6.41
N SER A 106 -4.72 2.22 6.61
CA SER A 106 -3.39 2.54 6.10
C SER A 106 -2.60 1.24 5.97
N VAL A 107 -1.77 1.13 4.94
CA VAL A 107 -0.85 0.01 4.75
C VAL A 107 0.54 0.57 4.46
N ALA A 108 1.59 -0.07 4.95
CA ALA A 108 2.96 0.32 4.65
C ALA A 108 3.89 -0.89 4.63
N TYR A 109 4.88 -0.86 3.75
CA TYR A 109 6.06 -1.70 3.85
C TYR A 109 7.00 -1.13 4.93
N ILE A 110 7.58 -2.01 5.74
CA ILE A 110 8.57 -1.71 6.75
C ILE A 110 9.90 -2.41 6.42
N GLY A 111 11.02 -1.72 6.61
CA GLY A 111 12.41 -2.07 6.29
C GLY A 111 12.88 -3.46 6.75
N THR A 112 12.14 -4.09 7.65
CA THR A 112 12.31 -5.46 8.15
C THR A 112 11.70 -6.54 7.24
N GLY A 113 11.16 -6.19 6.06
CA GLY A 113 10.56 -7.17 5.13
C GLY A 113 9.10 -7.50 5.46
N GLN A 114 8.42 -6.58 6.13
CA GLN A 114 7.06 -6.76 6.64
C GLN A 114 6.11 -5.76 5.99
N ILE A 115 4.85 -6.16 5.78
CA ILE A 115 3.74 -5.25 5.52
C ILE A 115 2.97 -5.08 6.82
N MET A 116 2.75 -3.83 7.21
CA MET A 116 1.88 -3.48 8.32
C MET A 116 0.57 -2.91 7.79
N GLY A 117 -0.56 -3.41 8.28
CA GLY A 117 -1.90 -2.92 7.99
C GLY A 117 -2.55 -2.36 9.27
N TRP A 118 -2.83 -1.07 9.29
CA TRP A 118 -3.50 -0.40 10.40
C TRP A 118 -5.02 -0.50 10.22
N GLY A 119 -5.65 -1.45 10.89
CA GLY A 119 -7.10 -1.57 11.00
C GLY A 119 -7.69 -0.68 12.08
N ASN A 120 -9.01 -0.73 12.23
CA ASN A 120 -9.73 0.00 13.27
C ASN A 120 -9.52 -0.62 14.65
N LYS A 121 -9.41 -1.94 14.72
CA LYS A 121 -9.30 -2.73 15.96
C LYS A 121 -7.89 -3.23 16.22
N ALA A 122 -7.08 -3.42 15.18
CA ALA A 122 -5.73 -3.93 15.33
C ALA A 122 -4.78 -3.42 14.25
N ILE A 123 -3.47 -3.50 14.53
CA ILE A 123 -2.43 -3.43 13.51
C ILE A 123 -1.97 -4.86 13.22
N GLU A 124 -2.14 -5.32 11.98
CA GLU A 124 -1.63 -6.61 11.51
C GLU A 124 -0.24 -6.44 10.90
N ILE A 125 0.66 -7.38 11.17
CA ILE A 125 1.99 -7.46 10.58
C ILE A 125 2.09 -8.77 9.81
N ARG A 126 2.44 -8.68 8.53
CA ARG A 126 2.57 -9.85 7.66
C ARG A 126 3.91 -9.86 6.95
N SER A 127 4.44 -11.05 6.73
CA SER A 127 5.65 -11.23 5.93
C SER A 127 5.38 -10.88 4.46
N VAL A 128 6.23 -10.05 3.87
CA VAL A 128 6.17 -9.72 2.43
C VAL A 128 6.47 -10.94 1.56
N GLU A 129 7.24 -11.89 2.09
CA GLU A 129 7.69 -13.04 1.31
C GLU A 129 6.66 -14.15 1.26
N THR A 130 6.00 -14.43 2.39
CA THR A 130 5.10 -15.58 2.52
C THR A 130 3.63 -15.20 2.69
N GLY A 131 3.33 -13.95 3.04
CA GLY A 131 1.99 -13.49 3.41
C GLY A 131 1.52 -13.97 4.79
N HIS A 132 2.36 -14.73 5.52
CA HIS A 132 2.05 -15.20 6.87
C HIS A 132 1.85 -14.04 7.85
N LEU A 133 0.98 -14.26 8.83
CA LEU A 133 0.72 -13.32 9.91
C LEU A 133 1.82 -13.44 10.97
N ASP A 134 2.71 -12.44 11.00
CA ASP A 134 3.85 -12.38 11.92
C ASP A 134 3.43 -11.82 13.30
N GLY A 135 2.38 -10.98 13.35
CA GLY A 135 1.91 -10.41 14.61
C GLY A 135 0.65 -9.56 14.47
N VAL A 136 -0.01 -9.32 15.62
CA VAL A 136 -1.21 -8.48 15.73
C VAL A 136 -1.11 -7.62 16.99
N PHE A 137 -1.25 -6.30 16.84
CA PHE A 137 -1.35 -5.36 17.96
C PHE A 137 -2.78 -4.86 18.11
N MET A 138 -3.49 -5.37 19.10
CA MET A 138 -4.88 -4.99 19.38
C MET A 138 -4.98 -3.60 20.03
N HIS A 139 -5.95 -2.80 19.60
CA HIS A 139 -6.29 -1.53 20.22
C HIS A 139 -7.31 -1.71 21.35
N LYS A 140 -7.14 -0.98 22.45
CA LYS A 140 -8.13 -0.96 23.55
C LYS A 140 -9.49 -0.39 23.11
N LYS A 141 -9.49 0.49 22.11
CA LYS A 141 -10.68 1.11 21.54
C LYS A 141 -10.49 1.24 20.03
N ALA A 142 -11.58 1.12 19.27
CA ALA A 142 -11.54 1.31 17.84
C ALA A 142 -11.06 2.74 17.50
N GLN A 143 -10.09 2.83 16.61
CA GLN A 143 -9.49 4.09 16.19
C GLN A 143 -8.95 3.98 14.77
N ARG A 144 -9.18 5.01 13.96
CA ARG A 144 -8.60 5.10 12.63
C ARG A 144 -7.16 5.59 12.76
N LEU A 145 -6.19 4.78 12.35
CA LEU A 145 -4.77 5.13 12.37
C LEU A 145 -4.23 5.33 10.96
N LYS A 146 -3.30 6.26 10.80
CA LYS A 146 -2.63 6.58 9.55
C LYS A 146 -1.13 6.43 9.71
N PHE A 147 -0.50 5.61 8.87
CA PHE A 147 0.95 5.54 8.79
C PHE A 147 1.51 6.88 8.32
N LEU A 148 2.64 7.29 8.90
CA LEU A 148 3.34 8.51 8.51
C LEU A 148 4.64 8.15 7.79
N CYS A 149 5.52 7.43 8.48
CA CYS A 149 6.79 6.97 7.92
C CYS A 149 7.45 5.93 8.83
N GLU A 150 8.43 5.24 8.27
CA GLU A 150 9.48 4.59 9.03
C GLU A 150 10.73 5.47 9.00
N ARG A 151 11.34 5.72 10.16
CA ARG A 151 12.61 6.45 10.27
C ARG A 151 13.35 6.04 11.53
N ASN A 152 14.67 5.81 11.43
CA ASN A 152 15.53 5.47 12.56
C ASN A 152 14.98 4.30 13.39
N ASP A 153 14.59 3.22 12.72
CA ASP A 153 14.07 1.99 13.34
C ASP A 153 12.78 2.20 14.15
N LYS A 154 12.05 3.26 13.82
CA LYS A 154 10.74 3.57 14.39
C LYS A 154 9.72 3.70 13.29
N VAL A 155 8.54 3.19 13.55
CA VAL A 155 7.35 3.41 12.73
C VAL A 155 6.50 4.46 13.41
N PHE A 156 6.22 5.55 12.70
CA PHE A 156 5.40 6.67 13.16
C PHE A 156 4.02 6.58 12.52
N PHE A 157 2.98 6.77 13.34
CA PHE A 157 1.60 6.77 12.88
C PHE A 157 0.76 7.72 13.75
N SER A 158 -0.37 8.18 13.23
CA SER A 158 -1.25 9.11 13.91
C SER A 158 -2.69 8.61 13.98
N SER A 159 -3.45 9.07 14.97
CA SER A 159 -4.90 8.90 14.95
C SER A 159 -5.56 9.93 14.00
N ALA A 160 -6.37 9.43 13.09
CA ALA A 160 -7.11 10.22 12.12
C ALA A 160 -8.55 10.47 12.63
N LYS A 161 -8.71 11.31 13.66
CA LYS A 161 -10.04 11.74 14.15
C LYS A 161 -10.45 13.09 13.55
N GLY A 162 -11.73 13.25 13.26
CA GLY A 162 -12.36 14.54 12.90
C GLY A 162 -12.67 15.44 14.11
N GLY A 163 -11.80 15.48 15.13
CA GLY A 163 -12.02 16.21 16.40
C GLY A 163 -10.74 16.60 17.14
N SER A 164 -10.86 17.22 18.33
CA SER A 164 -9.84 18.10 18.94
C SER A 164 -8.54 17.48 19.50
N CYS A 165 -8.26 16.20 19.30
CA CYS A 165 -6.94 15.65 19.67
C CYS A 165 -6.50 14.50 18.75
N CYS A 166 -5.76 14.86 17.69
CA CYS A 166 -4.92 13.91 16.96
C CYS A 166 -3.73 13.55 17.85
N GLN A 167 -3.47 12.25 18.00
CA GLN A 167 -2.32 11.73 18.73
C GLN A 167 -1.30 11.17 17.75
N ILE A 168 -0.03 11.37 18.04
CA ILE A 168 1.09 10.76 17.32
C ILE A 168 1.64 9.62 18.18
N TYR A 169 1.86 8.48 17.54
CA TYR A 169 2.42 7.29 18.15
C TYR A 169 3.71 6.92 17.42
N PHE A 170 4.59 6.23 18.11
CA PHE A 170 5.70 5.51 17.48
C PHE A 170 5.87 4.14 18.13
N MET A 171 6.35 3.19 17.34
CA MET A 171 6.82 1.89 17.82
C MET A 171 8.24 1.66 17.35
N THR A 172 9.08 1.08 18.20
CA THR A 172 10.45 0.68 17.83
C THR A 172 10.42 -0.69 17.18
N LEU A 173 11.13 -0.85 16.07
CA LEU A 173 11.28 -2.12 15.36
C LEU A 173 12.48 -2.88 15.94
N ASN A 174 12.27 -4.12 16.35
CA ASN A 174 13.37 -5.01 16.70
C ASN A 174 13.96 -5.59 15.42
N LYS A 175 15.08 -5.04 14.94
CA LYS A 175 15.84 -5.69 13.87
C LYS A 175 16.41 -7.01 14.38
N PRO A 176 16.22 -8.15 13.69
CA PRO A 176 16.96 -9.36 14.02
C PRO A 176 18.46 -9.05 13.91
N GLY A 177 19.17 -9.02 15.05
CA GLY A 177 20.60 -8.71 15.13
C GLY A 177 20.98 -7.52 16.02
N MET A 178 20.04 -6.69 16.49
CA MET A 178 20.33 -5.72 17.56
C MET A 178 19.92 -6.33 18.90
N ALA A 179 20.93 -6.69 19.70
CA ALA A 179 20.73 -7.17 21.07
C ALA A 179 19.91 -6.15 21.87
N ASN A 180 18.94 -6.66 22.64
CA ASN A 180 18.33 -5.91 23.73
C ASN A 180 19.46 -5.50 24.68
N TRP A 181 19.70 -4.20 24.81
CA TRP A 181 20.46 -3.61 25.90
C TRP A 181 19.49 -2.89 26.83
#